data_AF-A0A2R6AP12-F1
#
_entry.id   AF-A0A2R6AP12-F1
#
_cell.length_a   1.000
_cell.length_b   1.000
_cell.length_c   1.000
_cell.angle_alpha   90.00
_cell.angle_beta   90.00
_cell.angle_gamma   90.00
#
_symmetry.space_group_name_H-M   'P 1'
#
loop_
_entity.id
_entity.type
_entity.pdbx_description
1 polymer ?
#
loop_
_entity_poly.entity_id
_entity_poly.type
_entity_poly.pdbx_seq_one_letter_code
_entity_poly.pdbx_strand_id
1 'polypeptide(L)'
;MKQIFVYVKEEQYEEWKKIAESKGQSLSEFVKETVESVLKNGSLEERIAKLEMKVDGNYKDLNDELNMLWEVTGKIDKALKKLNRGEKLEEGDFAYSE
;
A
#
# COMPACT_ATOMS: atom_id res chain seq x y z
N MET A 1 -31.25 -6.47 14.33
CA MET A 1 -30.54 -5.18 14.15
C MET A 1 -29.39 -5.11 15.14
N LYS A 2 -28.19 -4.69 14.72
CA LYS A 2 -27.08 -4.45 15.67
C LYS A 2 -27.31 -3.10 16.34
N GLN A 3 -27.32 -3.07 17.66
CA GLN A 3 -27.36 -1.83 18.44
C GLN A 3 -25.94 -1.42 18.82
N ILE A 4 -25.63 -0.13 18.67
CA ILE A 4 -24.34 0.44 19.08
C ILE A 4 -24.65 1.44 20.18
N PHE A 5 -24.04 1.24 21.35
CA PHE A 5 -24.12 2.18 22.45
C PHE A 5 -22.92 3.12 22.38
N VAL A 6 -23.19 4.41 22.23
CA VAL A 6 -22.16 5.46 22.16
C VAL A 6 -22.22 6.23 23.47
N TYR A 7 -21.11 6.18 24.21
CA TYR A 7 -20.96 6.91 25.47
C TYR A 7 -20.09 8.14 25.20
N VAL A 8 -20.62 9.32 25.51
CA VAL A 8 -19.92 10.60 25.36
C VAL A 8 -19.99 11.36 26.68
N LYS A 9 -19.06 12.30 26.86
CA LYS A 9 -19.14 13.24 27.98
C LYS A 9 -20.33 14.19 27.78
N GLU A 10 -20.84 14.74 28.87
CA GLU A 10 -22.01 15.63 28.86
C GLU A 10 -21.81 16.87 27.96
N GLU A 11 -20.60 17.43 27.97
CA GLU A 11 -20.19 18.53 27.09
C GLU A 11 -20.33 18.17 25.60
N GLN A 12 -19.84 16.99 25.20
CA GLN A 12 -19.94 16.50 23.83
C GLN A 12 -21.37 16.14 23.44
N TYR A 13 -22.16 15.63 24.38
CA TYR A 13 -23.57 15.36 24.15
C TYR A 13 -24.34 16.64 23.78
N GLU A 14 -24.13 17.72 24.54
CA GLU A 14 -24.78 19.01 24.29
C GLU A 14 -24.31 19.66 22.97
N GLU A 15 -23.03 19.53 22.64
CA GLU A 15 -22.51 19.96 21.33
C GLU A 15 -23.15 19.19 20.18
N TRP A 16 -23.20 17.86 20.27
CA TRP A 16 -23.78 17.02 19.23
C TRP A 16 -25.27 17.25 19.06
N LYS A 17 -25.98 17.50 20.16
CA LYS A 17 -27.38 17.88 20.15
C LYS A 17 -27.61 19.19 19.40
N LYS A 18 -26.82 20.23 19.67
CA LYS A 18 -26.89 21.50 18.92
C LYS A 18 -26.61 21.32 17.44
N ILE A 19 -25.63 20.50 17.09
CA ILE A 19 -25.30 20.21 15.68
C ILE A 19 -26.45 19.47 15.00
N ALA A 20 -27.04 18.46 15.64
CA ALA A 20 -28.19 17.74 15.11
C ALA A 20 -29.40 18.67 14.88
N GLU A 21 -29.71 19.52 15.87
CA GLU A 21 -30.79 20.52 15.79
C GLU A 21 -30.55 21.54 14.68
N SER A 22 -29.31 22.06 14.53
CA SER A 22 -28.96 22.98 13.45
C SER A 22 -29.12 22.39 12.05
N LYS A 23 -29.01 21.06 11.94
CA LYS A 23 -29.18 20.30 10.69
C LYS A 23 -30.63 19.80 10.51
N GLY A 24 -31.53 20.10 11.45
CA GLY A 24 -32.92 19.66 11.42
C GLY A 24 -33.11 18.14 11.54
N GLN A 25 -32.15 17.44 12.14
CA GLN A 25 -32.17 15.98 12.28
C GLN A 25 -32.19 15.54 13.74
N SER A 26 -32.59 14.29 13.99
CA SER A 26 -32.54 13.75 15.35
C SER A 26 -31.10 13.47 15.80
N LEU A 27 -30.84 13.55 17.11
CA LEU A 27 -29.53 13.21 17.67
C LEU A 27 -29.13 11.77 17.32
N SER A 28 -30.09 10.82 17.31
CA SER A 28 -29.82 9.43 16.95
C SER A 28 -29.38 9.27 15.50
N GLU A 29 -29.97 10.01 14.56
CA GLU A 29 -29.55 9.99 13.15
C GLU A 29 -28.15 10.58 12.99
N PHE A 30 -27.90 11.73 13.64
CA PHE A 30 -26.59 12.37 13.61
C PHE A 30 -25.48 11.45 14.16
N VAL A 31 -25.73 10.79 15.30
CA VAL A 31 -24.80 9.82 15.89
C VAL A 31 -24.58 8.64 14.97
N LYS A 32 -25.65 8.11 14.37
CA LYS A 32 -25.57 6.99 13.43
C LYS A 32 -24.71 7.34 12.21
N GLU A 33 -24.95 8.49 11.58
CA GLU A 33 -24.16 8.96 10.43
C GLU A 33 -22.70 9.17 10.79
N THR A 34 -22.44 9.79 11.94
CA THR A 34 -21.08 10.05 12.42
C THR A 34 -20.33 8.74 12.65
N VAL A 35 -20.93 7.77 13.36
CA VAL A 35 -20.31 6.46 13.62
C VAL A 35 -20.13 5.67 12.32
N GLU A 36 -21.11 5.67 11.42
CA GLU A 36 -20.99 5.01 10.12
C GLU A 36 -19.87 5.62 9.27
N SER A 37 -19.71 6.95 9.28
CA SER A 37 -18.64 7.63 8.55
C SER A 37 -17.26 7.27 9.09
N VAL A 38 -17.09 7.24 10.40
CA VAL A 38 -15.82 6.87 11.05
C VAL A 38 -15.45 5.42 10.74
N LEU A 39 -16.41 4.50 10.82
CA LEU A 39 -16.17 3.09 10.49
C LEU A 39 -15.84 2.88 9.00
N LYS A 40 -16.50 3.63 8.11
CA LYS A 40 -16.22 3.57 6.66
C LYS A 40 -14.84 4.15 6.33
N ASN A 41 -14.47 5.27 6.94
CA ASN A 41 -13.16 5.89 6.74
C ASN A 41 -12.07 4.96 7.27
N GLY A 42 -12.16 4.48 8.51
CA GLY A 42 -11.19 3.54 9.07
C GLY A 42 -10.99 2.29 8.20
N SER A 43 -12.07 1.78 7.58
CA SER A 43 -11.98 0.69 6.61
C SER A 43 -11.29 1.08 5.30
N LEU A 44 -11.45 2.32 4.82
CA LEU A 44 -10.77 2.86 3.65
C LEU A 44 -9.26 2.99 3.92
N GLU A 45 -8.86 3.57 5.05
CA GLU A 45 -7.45 3.73 5.40
C GLU A 45 -6.74 2.36 5.54
N GLU A 46 -7.38 1.38 6.17
CA GLU A 46 -6.85 0.01 6.23
C GLU A 46 -6.71 -0.64 4.84
N ARG A 47 -7.64 -0.36 3.92
CA ARG A 47 -7.59 -0.88 2.55
C ARG A 47 -6.48 -0.20 1.74
N ILE A 48 -6.26 1.10 1.93
CA ILE A 48 -5.17 1.85 1.29
C ILE A 48 -3.82 1.31 1.79
N ALA A 49 -3.65 1.16 3.10
CA ALA A 49 -2.41 0.62 3.68
C ALA A 49 -2.09 -0.80 3.15
N LYS A 50 -3.10 -1.68 3.04
CA LYS A 50 -2.92 -3.02 2.44
C LYS A 50 -2.56 -2.97 0.96
N LEU A 51 -3.10 -2.01 0.21
CA LEU A 51 -2.76 -1.82 -1.21
C LEU A 51 -1.35 -1.28 -1.38
N GLU A 52 -0.94 -0.30 -0.57
CA GLU A 52 0.42 0.27 -0.55
C GLU A 52 1.46 -0.81 -0.23
N MET A 53 1.25 -1.59 0.84
CA MET A 53 2.14 -2.71 1.18
C MET A 53 2.26 -3.74 0.04
N LYS A 54 1.15 -4.03 -0.66
CA LYS A 54 1.15 -4.95 -1.81
C LYS A 54 1.88 -4.37 -3.02
N VAL A 55 1.73 -3.07 -3.26
CA VAL A 55 2.43 -2.36 -4.35
C VAL A 55 3.92 -2.30 -4.07
N ASP A 56 4.34 -1.95 -2.86
CA ASP A 56 5.76 -1.88 -2.48
C ASP A 56 6.44 -3.26 -2.54
N GLY A 57 5.76 -4.31 -2.04
CA GLY A 57 6.26 -5.68 -2.14
C GLY A 57 6.47 -6.12 -3.59
N ASN A 58 5.46 -5.92 -4.44
CA ASN A 58 5.56 -6.25 -5.87
C ASN A 58 6.64 -5.44 -6.60
N TYR A 59 6.83 -4.17 -6.24
CA TYR A 59 7.83 -3.31 -6.89
C TYR A 59 9.25 -3.73 -6.51
N LYS A 60 9.47 -4.16 -5.27
CA LYS A 60 10.75 -4.72 -4.83
C LYS A 60 11.10 -5.99 -5.60
N ASP A 61 10.18 -6.95 -5.66
CA ASP A 61 10.39 -8.21 -6.37
C ASP A 61 10.66 -7.96 -7.87
N LEU A 62 9.89 -7.06 -8.51
CA LEU A 62 10.10 -6.68 -9.91
C LEU A 62 11.46 -6.00 -10.14
N ASN A 63 11.90 -5.14 -9.22
CA ASN A 63 13.19 -4.47 -9.31
C ASN A 63 14.35 -5.47 -9.16
N ASP A 64 14.22 -6.45 -8.28
CA ASP A 64 15.21 -7.52 -8.11
C ASP A 64 15.29 -8.40 -9.37
N GLU A 65 14.15 -8.78 -9.96
CA GLU A 65 14.11 -9.49 -11.25
C GLU A 65 14.75 -8.69 -12.40
N LEU A 66 14.46 -7.39 -12.48
CA LEU A 66 15.01 -6.52 -13.52
C LEU A 66 16.53 -6.37 -13.41
N ASN A 67 17.05 -6.26 -12.18
CA ASN A 67 18.48 -6.21 -11.91
C ASN A 67 19.18 -7.50 -12.36
N MET A 68 18.61 -8.67 -12.03
CA MET A 68 19.16 -9.96 -12.49
C MET A 68 19.21 -10.04 -14.02
N LEU A 69 18.15 -9.61 -14.72
CA LEU A 69 18.12 -9.58 -16.18
C LEU A 69 19.17 -8.62 -16.75
N TRP A 70 19.37 -7.46 -16.12
CA TRP A 70 20.40 -6.51 -16.55
C TRP A 70 21.81 -7.08 -16.39
N GLU A 71 22.09 -7.77 -15.28
CA GLU A 71 23.39 -8.43 -15.09
C GLU A 71 23.65 -9.51 -16.14
N VAL A 72 22.67 -10.38 -16.39
CA VAL A 72 22.78 -11.46 -17.38
C VAL A 72 23.01 -10.89 -18.78
N THR A 73 22.24 -9.88 -19.18
CA THR A 73 22.39 -9.25 -20.50
C THR A 73 23.74 -8.55 -20.64
N GLY A 74 24.23 -7.88 -19.59
CA GLY A 74 25.57 -7.28 -19.58
C GLY A 74 26.70 -8.30 -19.70
N LYS A 75 26.56 -9.48 -19.06
CA LYS A 75 27.52 -10.59 -19.20
C LYS A 75 27.52 -11.18 -20.61
N ILE A 76 26.34 -11.40 -21.18
CA ILE A 76 26.20 -11.89 -22.56
C ILE A 76 26.84 -10.92 -23.56
N ASP A 77 26.61 -9.61 -23.43
CA ASP A 77 27.24 -8.60 -24.29
C ASP A 77 28.77 -8.64 -24.21
N LYS A 78 29.34 -8.78 -23.01
CA LYS A 78 30.79 -8.93 -22.80
C LYS A 78 31.33 -10.21 -23.45
N ALA A 79 30.64 -11.34 -23.27
CA ALA A 79 31.02 -12.63 -23.86
C ALA A 79 30.99 -12.56 -25.39
N LEU A 80 29.97 -11.94 -25.98
CA LEU A 80 29.88 -11.73 -27.43
C LEU A 80 31.04 -10.87 -27.95
N LYS A 81 31.41 -9.81 -27.22
CA LYS A 81 32.58 -8.98 -27.58
C LYS A 81 33.90 -9.75 -27.55
N LYS A 82 34.10 -10.64 -26.57
CA LYS A 82 35.27 -11.53 -26.51
C LYS A 82 35.31 -12.49 -27.71
N LEU A 83 34.20 -13.14 -28.00
CA LEU A 83 34.08 -14.05 -29.14
C LEU A 83 34.38 -13.34 -30.47
N ASN A 84 33.87 -12.12 -30.66
CA ASN A 84 34.14 -11.31 -31.85
C ASN A 84 35.62 -10.91 -31.99
N ARG A 85 36.41 -10.97 -30.91
CA ARG A 85 37.87 -10.74 -30.92
C ARG A 85 38.68 -12.03 -31.07
N GLY A 86 38.03 -13.19 -31.17
CA GLY A 86 38.68 -14.50 -31.23
C GLY A 86 39.18 -15.01 -29.88
N GLU A 87 38.77 -14.38 -28.78
CA GLU A 87 39.11 -14.81 -27.42
C GLU A 87 38.26 -16.02 -27.00
N LYS A 88 38.79 -16.88 -26.11
CA LYS A 88 38.02 -17.96 -25.49
C LYS A 88 37.19 -17.43 -24.31
N LEU A 89 36.01 -17.98 -24.13
CA LEU A 89 35.19 -17.74 -22.94
C LEU A 89 35.72 -18.56 -21.76
N GLU A 90 35.66 -17.96 -20.57
CA GLU A 90 36.06 -18.57 -19.31
C GLU A 90 34.86 -18.67 -18.37
N GLU A 91 34.89 -19.59 -17.39
CA GLU A 91 33.79 -19.75 -16.43
C GLU A 91 33.47 -18.45 -15.67
N GLY A 92 34.49 -17.63 -15.41
CA GLY A 92 34.35 -16.32 -14.77
C GLY A 92 33.52 -15.31 -15.56
N ASP A 93 33.32 -15.51 -16.87
CA ASP A 93 32.54 -14.58 -17.71
C ASP A 93 31.02 -14.60 -17.39
N PHE A 94 30.56 -15.62 -16.67
CA PHE A 94 29.15 -15.79 -16.30
C PHE A 94 28.90 -15.77 -14.78
N ALA A 95 29.96 -15.77 -13.95
CA ALA A 95 29.86 -15.80 -12.49
C ALA A 95 29.06 -14.61 -11.93
N TYR A 96 28.13 -14.85 -11.00
CA TYR A 96 27.38 -13.81 -10.29
C TYR A 96 28.28 -13.12 -9.27
N SER A 97 28.19 -11.80 -9.17
CA SER A 97 28.76 -11.04 -8.06
C SER A 97 28.00 -11.43 -6.79
N GLU A 98 28.72 -11.89 -5.77
CA GLU A 98 28.19 -12.01 -4.40
C GLU A 98 27.83 -10.64 -3.82
#